data_AF-A0A9P3FFL3-F1
#
_entry.id   AF-A0A9P3FFL3-F1
#
_cell.length_a   1.000
_cell.length_b   1.000
_cell.length_c   1.000
_cell.angle_alpha   90.00
_cell.angle_beta   90.00
_cell.angle_gamma   90.00
#
_symmetry.space_group_name_H-M   'P 1'
#
loop_
_entity.id
_entity.type
_entity.pdbx_description
1 polymer ?
#
loop_
_entity_poly.entity_id
_entity_poly.type
_entity_poly.pdbx_seq_one_letter_code
_entity_poly.pdbx_strand_id
1 'polypeptide(L)'
;MPDFWDLPRKVRDKIYRMHLVHDKPIGRREHDEMCNRGIGRYHPKRMPTILRVSARADREAAPIYYGENHFVSSWLHPDFLVHDTFARHYRLVRRLTCDWDPSQSGTNYAFDCIAKLKGLVELTIEVDEKDMVRQALIKRDTRQSYWAVDGEYSAQEQLALYHLKGIDRLLSLKGIPNVNFGNRTIKGKKEAGPIPGGVLLTQIRPKIMASAVTSKKAKLAGPTTAASKKKKSKAAYFDFFGLPPELRNRIYDMLLGIDGPIHPSKKPPSTTARKTKDGDDAHGPLSALCLLAVNKQIRDEAVGIYYATPLVFYYSCEFHAFALGLGQLRRSVVRDITIHYDNVRRGDTDSEDLTAPLLREFTGLKKLQIVMFGTLETKIRMRRRWSSGWTMDNANPAAVPGMKALFDLRNLEYINIRDVRLEELFDTAKKDKGYPDFEPQSRSYQVVKLTAALAHFNKALLDAQQGKVNREVLKNNGWHTWDDFPEFQEEESDDEDEADDEEDGDEEDSVAADVENDTGDSEGVTAGTASGDARAPGPRRSARLSAKATEAVSEQQDDVEDMDVEADVGGRGASPEL
;
A
#
# COMPACT_ATOMS: atom_id res chain seq x y z
N MET A 1 12.15 -67.26 -30.03
CA MET A 1 11.02 -66.31 -30.08
C MET A 1 11.59 -64.91 -30.18
N PRO A 2 11.02 -64.01 -30.99
CA PRO A 2 11.49 -62.62 -31.07
C PRO A 2 11.32 -61.91 -29.71
N ASP A 3 12.35 -61.21 -29.28
CA ASP A 3 12.36 -60.39 -28.06
C ASP A 3 11.77 -59.00 -28.38
N PHE A 4 11.18 -58.33 -27.38
CA PHE A 4 10.72 -56.94 -27.51
C PHE A 4 11.85 -56.02 -27.97
N TRP A 5 13.09 -56.31 -27.58
CA TRP A 5 14.27 -55.55 -27.97
C TRP A 5 14.67 -55.70 -29.45
N ASP A 6 14.15 -56.71 -30.14
CA ASP A 6 14.37 -56.95 -31.58
C ASP A 6 13.50 -56.02 -32.46
N LEU A 7 12.45 -55.41 -31.89
CA LEU A 7 11.60 -54.46 -32.61
C LEU A 7 12.38 -53.16 -32.93
N PRO A 8 12.15 -52.51 -34.09
CA PRO A 8 12.75 -51.20 -34.37
C PRO A 8 12.37 -50.16 -33.30
N ARG A 9 13.29 -49.23 -32.97
CA ARG A 9 13.06 -48.20 -31.94
C ARG A 9 11.77 -47.41 -32.16
N LYS A 10 11.44 -47.05 -33.40
CA LYS A 10 10.19 -46.34 -33.73
C LYS A 10 8.95 -47.12 -33.32
N VAL A 11 8.98 -48.45 -33.45
CA VAL A 11 7.88 -49.33 -33.03
C VAL A 11 7.81 -49.39 -31.50
N ARG A 12 8.96 -49.54 -30.81
CA ARG A 12 9.02 -49.50 -29.35
C ARG A 12 8.52 -48.17 -28.79
N ASP A 13 8.93 -47.03 -29.37
CA ASP A 13 8.46 -45.70 -28.96
C ASP A 13 6.93 -45.55 -29.15
N LYS A 14 6.36 -46.14 -30.21
CA LYS A 14 4.90 -46.19 -30.39
C LYS A 14 4.23 -47.02 -29.28
N ILE A 15 4.81 -48.17 -28.93
CA ILE A 15 4.32 -49.01 -27.82
C ILE A 15 4.41 -48.25 -26.50
N TYR A 16 5.54 -47.61 -26.19
CA TYR A 16 5.69 -46.78 -25.00
C TYR A 16 4.63 -45.67 -24.95
N ARG A 17 4.39 -44.94 -26.05
CA ARG A 17 3.35 -43.89 -26.09
C ARG A 17 1.96 -44.43 -25.79
N MET A 18 1.58 -45.57 -26.37
CA MET A 18 0.28 -46.19 -26.12
C MET A 18 0.04 -46.54 -24.64
N HIS A 19 1.11 -46.76 -23.86
CA HIS A 19 1.00 -47.13 -22.45
C HIS A 19 1.33 -46.01 -21.46
N LEU A 20 2.08 -45.00 -21.90
CA LEU A 20 2.64 -43.99 -21.00
C LEU A 20 2.12 -42.59 -21.26
N VAL A 21 1.55 -42.30 -22.43
CA VAL A 21 1.01 -40.97 -22.75
C VAL A 21 -0.50 -40.99 -22.52
N HIS A 22 -0.96 -40.03 -21.75
CA HIS A 22 -2.36 -39.89 -21.36
C HIS A 22 -2.91 -38.57 -21.88
N ASP A 23 -4.13 -38.61 -22.41
CA ASP A 23 -4.84 -37.42 -22.87
C ASP A 23 -5.24 -36.50 -21.71
N LYS A 24 -5.47 -37.10 -20.54
CA LYS A 24 -5.81 -36.38 -19.31
C LYS A 24 -4.54 -36.05 -18.52
N PRO A 25 -4.50 -34.90 -17.84
CA PRO A 25 -3.40 -34.59 -16.96
C PRO A 25 -3.24 -35.66 -15.85
N ILE A 26 -2.00 -35.99 -15.54
CA ILE A 26 -1.64 -37.01 -14.56
C ILE A 26 -1.51 -36.36 -13.19
N GLY A 27 -2.46 -36.65 -12.30
CA GLY A 27 -2.37 -36.30 -10.89
C GLY A 27 -1.52 -37.29 -10.10
N ARG A 28 -1.38 -37.01 -8.79
CA ARG A 28 -0.67 -37.90 -7.87
C ARG A 28 -1.28 -39.31 -7.83
N ARG A 29 -2.61 -39.41 -7.84
CA ARG A 29 -3.33 -40.68 -7.76
C ARG A 29 -3.06 -41.53 -9.01
N GLU A 30 -3.21 -40.93 -10.17
CA GLU A 30 -2.96 -41.56 -11.47
C GLU A 30 -1.50 -42.01 -11.58
N HIS A 31 -0.55 -41.17 -11.12
CA HIS A 31 0.86 -41.55 -11.05
C HIS A 31 1.11 -42.74 -10.11
N ASP A 32 0.50 -42.75 -8.92
CA ASP A 32 0.60 -43.85 -7.94
C ASP A 32 0.01 -45.16 -8.50
N GLU A 33 -1.12 -45.09 -9.21
CA GLU A 33 -1.76 -46.23 -9.89
C GLU A 33 -0.83 -46.81 -10.97
N MET A 34 -0.20 -45.96 -11.79
CA MET A 34 0.78 -46.39 -12.80
C MET A 34 2.04 -47.02 -12.19
N CYS A 35 2.46 -46.55 -11.02
CA CYS A 35 3.61 -47.08 -10.29
C CYS A 35 3.29 -48.40 -9.54
N ASN A 36 2.03 -48.85 -9.56
CA ASN A 36 1.52 -50.03 -8.87
C ASN A 36 1.88 -50.01 -7.37
N ARG A 37 1.33 -49.01 -6.65
CA ARG A 37 1.57 -48.82 -5.21
C ARG A 37 1.06 -50.01 -4.41
N GLY A 38 1.95 -50.97 -4.15
CA GLY A 38 1.75 -51.97 -3.10
C GLY A 38 1.58 -51.27 -1.75
N ILE A 39 0.55 -51.68 -1.00
CA ILE A 39 0.25 -51.18 0.34
C ILE A 39 1.32 -51.72 1.30
N GLY A 40 2.53 -51.16 1.34
CA GLY A 40 3.54 -51.65 2.28
C GLY A 40 4.96 -51.12 2.18
N ARG A 41 5.31 -50.26 3.16
CA ARG A 41 6.66 -49.84 3.58
C ARG A 41 7.43 -48.93 2.60
N TYR A 42 8.24 -48.06 3.20
CA TYR A 42 9.18 -47.10 2.59
C TYR A 42 9.77 -47.62 1.27
N HIS A 43 9.15 -47.27 0.14
CA HIS A 43 9.54 -47.82 -1.14
C HIS A 43 10.64 -46.97 -1.80
N PRO A 44 11.60 -47.62 -2.47
CA PRO A 44 12.53 -46.96 -3.38
C PRO A 44 11.77 -46.20 -4.47
N LYS A 45 12.46 -45.23 -5.07
CA LYS A 45 11.98 -44.37 -6.16
C LYS A 45 10.95 -45.08 -7.08
N ARG A 46 9.73 -44.56 -7.09
CA ARG A 46 8.56 -45.05 -7.82
C ARG A 46 8.64 -44.61 -9.28
N MET A 47 8.33 -45.55 -10.15
CA MET A 47 8.26 -45.35 -11.58
C MET A 47 7.17 -46.26 -12.17
N PRO A 48 6.54 -45.86 -13.28
CA PRO A 48 5.64 -46.75 -14.00
C PRO A 48 6.30 -48.09 -14.29
N THR A 49 5.53 -49.17 -14.19
CA THR A 49 6.04 -50.56 -14.22
C THR A 49 6.95 -50.85 -15.41
N ILE A 50 6.63 -50.30 -16.60
CA ILE A 50 7.42 -50.51 -17.82
C ILE A 50 8.83 -49.88 -17.75
N LEU A 51 9.03 -48.79 -16.99
CA LEU A 51 10.35 -48.18 -16.78
C LEU A 51 11.20 -49.03 -15.82
N ARG A 52 10.58 -49.91 -15.03
CA ARG A 52 11.27 -50.80 -14.07
C ARG A 52 11.76 -52.10 -14.70
N VAL A 53 11.30 -52.44 -15.91
CA VAL A 53 11.63 -53.71 -16.58
C VAL A 53 13.12 -53.83 -16.86
N SER A 54 13.76 -52.76 -17.36
CA SER A 54 15.20 -52.73 -17.60
C SER A 54 15.75 -51.30 -17.64
N ALA A 55 17.06 -51.13 -17.44
CA ALA A 55 17.72 -49.83 -17.61
C ALA A 55 17.66 -49.30 -19.06
N ARG A 56 17.43 -50.18 -20.05
CA ARG A 56 17.17 -49.76 -21.43
C ARG A 56 15.75 -49.22 -21.58
N ALA A 57 14.76 -49.90 -20.99
CA ALA A 57 13.37 -49.43 -20.95
C ALA A 57 13.29 -48.06 -20.30
N ASP A 58 13.91 -47.86 -19.13
CA ASP A 58 13.98 -46.57 -18.45
C ASP A 58 14.53 -45.45 -19.35
N ARG A 59 15.66 -45.71 -20.04
CA ARG A 59 16.29 -44.71 -20.92
C ARG A 59 15.44 -44.34 -22.14
N GLU A 60 14.75 -45.31 -22.73
CA GLU A 60 13.91 -45.08 -23.92
C GLU A 60 12.53 -44.50 -23.55
N ALA A 61 11.92 -44.99 -22.47
CA ALA A 61 10.52 -44.69 -22.12
C ALA A 61 10.35 -43.51 -21.16
N ALA A 62 11.32 -43.21 -20.27
CA ALA A 62 11.21 -42.08 -19.35
C ALA A 62 11.06 -40.72 -20.05
N PRO A 63 11.78 -40.42 -21.15
CA PRO A 63 11.57 -39.18 -21.90
C PRO A 63 10.15 -39.05 -22.48
N ILE A 64 9.52 -40.18 -22.83
CA ILE A 64 8.13 -40.20 -23.32
C ILE A 64 7.17 -39.92 -22.15
N TYR A 65 7.28 -40.67 -21.06
CA TYR A 65 6.39 -40.50 -19.91
C TYR A 65 6.50 -39.10 -19.27
N TYR A 66 7.69 -38.65 -18.91
CA TYR A 66 7.84 -37.35 -18.25
C TYR A 66 7.78 -36.18 -19.22
N GLY A 67 8.14 -36.41 -20.49
CA GLY A 67 8.26 -35.34 -21.48
C GLY A 67 6.99 -35.03 -22.25
N GLU A 68 6.17 -36.04 -22.54
CA GLU A 68 4.96 -35.89 -23.34
C GLU A 68 3.70 -35.73 -22.49
N ASN A 69 3.71 -36.05 -21.18
CA ASN A 69 2.54 -35.86 -20.32
C ASN A 69 2.48 -34.46 -19.67
N HIS A 70 1.29 -34.12 -19.21
CA HIS A 70 1.03 -32.96 -18.37
C HIS A 70 0.76 -33.45 -16.94
N PHE A 71 1.57 -33.00 -15.98
CA PHE A 71 1.38 -33.35 -14.58
C PHE A 71 0.60 -32.26 -13.84
N VAL A 72 -0.33 -32.68 -12.98
CA VAL A 72 -1.11 -31.77 -12.13
C VAL A 72 -0.89 -32.14 -10.67
N SER A 73 -0.59 -31.13 -9.86
CA SER A 73 -0.52 -31.26 -8.42
C SER A 73 -1.67 -30.48 -7.81
N SER A 74 -2.51 -31.13 -7.01
CA SER A 74 -3.63 -30.50 -6.30
C SER A 74 -3.20 -29.53 -5.19
N TRP A 75 -1.89 -29.35 -5.01
CA TRP A 75 -1.23 -28.47 -4.07
C TRP A 75 0.02 -27.89 -4.72
N LEU A 76 0.65 -26.92 -4.08
CA LEU A 76 1.85 -26.28 -4.65
C LEU A 76 3.02 -27.26 -4.74
N HIS A 77 2.94 -28.37 -4.03
CA HIS A 77 4.03 -29.28 -3.76
C HIS A 77 4.06 -30.48 -4.73
N PRO A 78 4.90 -30.48 -5.79
CA PRO A 78 4.99 -31.59 -6.73
C PRO A 78 5.89 -32.73 -6.21
N ASP A 79 6.04 -32.90 -4.91
CA ASP A 79 5.62 -34.19 -4.38
C ASP A 79 6.27 -35.44 -4.95
N PHE A 80 5.34 -36.15 -5.54
CA PHE A 80 5.47 -37.37 -6.30
C PHE A 80 6.45 -37.25 -7.48
N LEU A 81 6.64 -36.07 -8.08
CA LEU A 81 7.63 -35.91 -9.15
C LEU A 81 9.05 -35.83 -8.60
N VAL A 82 9.27 -35.16 -7.47
CA VAL A 82 10.62 -34.92 -6.95
C VAL A 82 11.08 -36.03 -6.02
N HIS A 83 10.23 -36.46 -5.09
CA HIS A 83 10.61 -37.48 -4.10
C HIS A 83 10.46 -38.90 -4.64
N ASP A 84 9.40 -39.15 -5.40
CA ASP A 84 9.14 -40.51 -5.85
C ASP A 84 9.96 -40.85 -7.10
N THR A 85 10.37 -39.90 -7.94
CA THR A 85 11.14 -40.23 -9.17
C THR A 85 12.66 -40.18 -8.99
N PHE A 86 13.43 -40.73 -9.96
CA PHE A 86 14.88 -40.56 -9.93
C PHE A 86 15.28 -39.16 -10.37
N ALA A 87 16.31 -38.60 -9.72
CA ALA A 87 16.87 -37.29 -10.06
C ALA A 87 17.26 -37.10 -11.54
N ARG A 88 17.61 -38.19 -12.24
CA ARG A 88 17.88 -38.15 -13.70
C ARG A 88 16.66 -37.83 -14.55
N HIS A 89 15.45 -38.00 -14.01
CA HIS A 89 14.16 -37.75 -14.67
C HIS A 89 13.62 -36.35 -14.41
N TYR A 90 14.10 -35.60 -13.42
CA TYR A 90 13.65 -34.23 -13.16
C TYR A 90 13.78 -33.31 -14.39
N ARG A 91 14.83 -33.53 -15.19
CA ARG A 91 15.09 -32.79 -16.45
C ARG A 91 14.17 -33.20 -17.61
N LEU A 92 13.39 -34.26 -17.45
CA LEU A 92 12.49 -34.77 -18.48
C LEU A 92 11.07 -34.20 -18.32
N VAL A 93 10.69 -33.76 -17.12
CA VAL A 93 9.38 -33.14 -16.87
C VAL A 93 9.27 -31.83 -17.64
N ARG A 94 8.28 -31.74 -18.54
CA ARG A 94 8.09 -30.55 -19.40
C ARG A 94 6.91 -29.66 -19.00
N ARG A 95 5.81 -30.24 -18.51
CA ARG A 95 4.56 -29.52 -18.23
C ARG A 95 4.05 -29.84 -16.84
N LEU A 96 3.86 -28.81 -16.02
CA LEU A 96 3.39 -28.92 -14.64
C LEU A 96 2.33 -27.87 -14.34
N THR A 97 1.20 -28.29 -13.75
CA THR A 97 0.25 -27.40 -13.08
C THR A 97 0.27 -27.64 -11.58
N CYS A 98 0.23 -26.59 -10.76
CA CYS A 98 0.14 -26.68 -9.31
C CYS A 98 -0.88 -25.68 -8.76
N ASP A 99 -1.63 -26.07 -7.73
CA ASP A 99 -2.52 -25.17 -6.97
C ASP A 99 -1.77 -24.47 -5.84
N TRP A 100 -1.77 -23.14 -5.80
CA TRP A 100 -1.15 -22.38 -4.70
C TRP A 100 -2.20 -21.80 -3.76
N ASP A 101 -2.32 -22.44 -2.60
CA ASP A 101 -3.03 -21.86 -1.47
C ASP A 101 -2.10 -20.92 -0.65
N PRO A 102 -2.40 -19.61 -0.55
CA PRO A 102 -1.62 -18.66 0.25
C PRO A 102 -1.57 -18.99 1.76
N SER A 103 -2.54 -19.75 2.26
CA SER A 103 -2.58 -20.19 3.65
C SER A 103 -1.66 -21.40 3.93
N GLN A 104 -1.22 -22.11 2.88
CA GLN A 104 -0.42 -23.32 3.02
C GLN A 104 0.98 -23.00 3.59
N SER A 105 1.45 -23.86 4.49
CA SER A 105 2.84 -23.83 4.96
C SER A 105 3.77 -24.58 3.98
N GLY A 106 5.08 -24.34 4.06
CA GLY A 106 6.04 -25.04 3.21
C GLY A 106 6.11 -24.59 1.75
N THR A 107 5.52 -23.44 1.39
CA THR A 107 5.55 -22.89 0.02
C THR A 107 6.98 -22.69 -0.51
N ASN A 108 7.92 -22.26 0.35
CA ASN A 108 9.34 -22.15 0.00
C ASN A 108 9.90 -23.49 -0.49
N TYR A 109 9.67 -24.56 0.29
CA TYR A 109 10.13 -25.91 -0.03
C TYR A 109 9.50 -26.42 -1.32
N ALA A 110 8.24 -26.08 -1.57
CA ALA A 110 7.55 -26.40 -2.82
C ALA A 110 8.21 -25.78 -4.04
N PHE A 111 8.55 -24.50 -3.98
CA PHE A 111 9.27 -23.84 -5.07
C PHE A 111 10.69 -24.37 -5.22
N ASP A 112 11.36 -24.77 -4.14
CA ASP A 112 12.67 -25.46 -4.22
C ASP A 112 12.54 -26.83 -4.92
N CYS A 113 11.43 -27.54 -4.73
CA CYS A 113 11.12 -28.77 -5.47
C CYS A 113 10.86 -28.49 -6.95
N ILE A 114 10.09 -27.45 -7.29
CA ILE A 114 9.87 -27.03 -8.69
C ILE A 114 11.19 -26.62 -9.35
N ALA A 115 12.08 -25.92 -8.62
CA ALA A 115 13.40 -25.51 -9.13
C ALA A 115 14.30 -26.69 -9.53
N LYS A 116 14.09 -27.89 -8.97
CA LYS A 116 14.81 -29.11 -9.37
C LYS A 116 14.39 -29.61 -10.76
N LEU A 117 13.20 -29.25 -11.24
CA LEU A 117 12.63 -29.65 -12.54
C LEU A 117 13.21 -28.81 -13.68
N LYS A 118 14.53 -28.95 -13.95
CA LYS A 118 15.26 -28.17 -14.96
C LYS A 118 14.78 -28.34 -16.40
N GLY A 119 13.91 -29.33 -16.65
CA GLY A 119 13.32 -29.60 -17.96
C GLY A 119 12.08 -28.78 -18.26
N LEU A 120 11.54 -28.05 -17.28
CA LEU A 120 10.22 -27.46 -17.35
C LEU A 120 10.12 -26.42 -18.48
N VAL A 121 9.18 -26.65 -19.38
CA VAL A 121 8.86 -25.76 -20.51
C VAL A 121 7.63 -24.93 -20.17
N GLU A 122 6.66 -25.55 -19.51
CA GLU A 122 5.39 -24.94 -19.13
C GLU A 122 5.12 -25.17 -17.64
N LEU A 123 4.93 -24.06 -16.92
CA LEU A 123 4.52 -24.02 -15.52
C LEU A 123 3.23 -23.22 -15.40
N THR A 124 2.16 -23.88 -14.98
CA THR A 124 0.89 -23.22 -14.65
C THR A 124 0.70 -23.23 -13.14
N ILE A 125 0.57 -22.06 -12.53
CA ILE A 125 0.29 -21.93 -11.10
C ILE A 125 -1.13 -21.40 -10.96
N GLU A 126 -2.03 -22.22 -10.44
CA GLU A 126 -3.39 -21.80 -10.12
C GLU A 126 -3.37 -21.01 -8.81
N VAL A 127 -3.85 -19.77 -8.84
CA VAL A 127 -3.71 -18.80 -7.74
C VAL A 127 -5.01 -18.04 -7.52
N ASP A 128 -5.19 -17.54 -6.30
CA ASP A 128 -6.13 -16.46 -6.00
C ASP A 128 -5.29 -15.24 -5.57
N GLU A 129 -4.92 -14.39 -6.54
CA GLU A 129 -4.03 -13.25 -6.25
C GLU A 129 -4.69 -12.23 -5.33
N LYS A 130 -6.03 -12.10 -5.36
CA LYS A 130 -6.77 -11.21 -4.46
C LYS A 130 -6.65 -11.70 -3.02
N ASP A 131 -6.85 -12.99 -2.77
CA ASP A 131 -6.66 -13.55 -1.43
C ASP A 131 -5.18 -13.51 -0.99
N MET A 132 -4.24 -13.74 -1.91
CA MET A 132 -2.81 -13.61 -1.63
C MET A 132 -2.44 -12.19 -1.16
N VAL A 133 -2.91 -11.15 -1.86
CA VAL A 133 -2.71 -9.74 -1.48
C VAL A 133 -3.39 -9.47 -0.14
N ARG A 134 -4.64 -9.91 0.04
CA ARG A 134 -5.38 -9.78 1.31
C ARG A 134 -4.58 -10.34 2.48
N GLN A 135 -4.12 -11.59 2.36
CA GLN A 135 -3.34 -12.25 3.41
C GLN A 135 -2.02 -11.55 3.68
N ALA A 136 -1.37 -11.02 2.64
CA ALA A 136 -0.12 -10.27 2.80
C ALA A 136 -0.35 -8.93 3.54
N LEU A 137 -1.43 -8.22 3.22
CA LEU A 137 -1.86 -7.00 3.91
C LEU A 137 -2.26 -7.30 5.36
N ILE A 138 -3.05 -8.34 5.64
CA ILE A 138 -3.42 -8.75 7.01
C ILE A 138 -2.19 -9.05 7.86
N LYS A 139 -1.18 -9.75 7.27
CA LYS A 139 0.09 -10.03 7.95
C LYS A 139 0.95 -8.77 8.13
N ARG A 140 0.75 -7.75 7.29
CA ARG A 140 1.37 -6.44 7.46
C ARG A 140 0.74 -5.72 8.64
N ASP A 141 -0.58 -5.63 8.62
CA ASP A 141 -1.43 -4.90 9.56
C ASP A 141 -2.86 -5.46 9.53
N THR A 142 -3.37 -5.88 10.69
CA THR A 142 -4.70 -6.49 10.81
C THR A 142 -5.85 -5.57 10.41
N ARG A 143 -5.67 -4.24 10.48
CA ARG A 143 -6.75 -3.30 10.15
C ARG A 143 -6.94 -3.05 8.67
N GLN A 144 -5.93 -3.32 7.84
CA GLN A 144 -6.06 -3.34 6.38
C GLN A 144 -7.10 -4.38 5.92
N SER A 145 -7.41 -5.36 6.76
CA SER A 145 -8.41 -6.41 6.48
C SER A 145 -9.84 -5.90 6.30
N TYR A 146 -10.21 -4.81 6.99
CA TYR A 146 -11.56 -4.26 6.97
C TYR A 146 -11.86 -3.46 5.70
N TRP A 147 -10.82 -3.04 4.97
CA TRP A 147 -10.91 -2.18 3.79
C TRP A 147 -10.92 -2.96 2.48
N ALA A 148 -10.50 -4.22 2.52
CA ALA A 148 -10.52 -5.13 1.37
C ALA A 148 -11.93 -5.65 1.01
N VAL A 149 -12.99 -5.13 1.63
CA VAL A 149 -14.31 -5.77 1.58
C VAL A 149 -14.99 -5.58 0.22
N ASP A 150 -14.78 -4.49 -0.52
CA ASP A 150 -15.46 -4.27 -1.80
C ASP A 150 -14.63 -3.56 -2.91
N GLY A 151 -13.33 -3.32 -2.70
CA GLY A 151 -12.48 -2.57 -3.64
C GLY A 151 -11.48 -3.42 -4.44
N GLU A 152 -11.08 -2.93 -5.62
CA GLU A 152 -9.84 -3.39 -6.27
C GLU A 152 -8.64 -2.86 -5.48
N TYR A 153 -7.66 -3.74 -5.18
CA TYR A 153 -6.43 -3.32 -4.54
C TYR A 153 -5.66 -2.34 -5.43
N SER A 154 -5.19 -1.25 -4.87
CA SER A 154 -4.28 -0.33 -5.55
C SER A 154 -3.01 -1.07 -6.01
N ALA A 155 -2.34 -0.54 -7.04
CA ALA A 155 -1.07 -1.10 -7.51
C ALA A 155 -0.03 -1.22 -6.38
N GLN A 156 -0.04 -0.28 -5.42
CA GLN A 156 0.86 -0.29 -4.28
C GLN A 156 0.49 -1.35 -3.22
N GLU A 157 -0.79 -1.55 -2.93
CA GLU A 157 -1.24 -2.61 -2.02
C GLU A 157 -0.93 -3.99 -2.59
N GLN A 158 -1.07 -4.17 -3.91
CA GLN A 158 -0.71 -5.41 -4.57
C GLN A 158 0.78 -5.77 -4.40
N LEU A 159 1.67 -4.77 -4.23
CA LEU A 159 3.08 -5.04 -3.93
C LEU A 159 3.28 -5.74 -2.58
N ALA A 160 2.32 -5.68 -1.65
CA ALA A 160 2.39 -6.44 -0.41
C ALA A 160 2.60 -7.94 -0.66
N LEU A 161 2.21 -8.43 -1.85
CA LEU A 161 2.47 -9.78 -2.32
C LEU A 161 3.94 -10.19 -2.15
N TYR A 162 4.93 -9.32 -2.35
CA TYR A 162 6.36 -9.66 -2.15
C TYR A 162 6.72 -10.08 -0.72
N HIS A 163 5.88 -9.78 0.27
CA HIS A 163 6.05 -10.25 1.63
C HIS A 163 5.40 -11.61 1.91
N LEU A 164 4.63 -12.15 0.96
CA LEU A 164 4.00 -13.46 1.09
C LEU A 164 5.06 -14.57 1.03
N LYS A 165 4.94 -15.54 1.94
CA LYS A 165 5.84 -16.70 1.99
C LYS A 165 5.82 -17.46 0.65
N GLY A 166 6.98 -17.75 0.09
CA GLY A 166 7.11 -18.46 -1.19
C GLY A 166 7.51 -17.56 -2.34
N ILE A 167 7.18 -16.26 -2.30
CA ILE A 167 7.46 -15.35 -3.44
C ILE A 167 8.96 -15.24 -3.73
N ASP A 168 9.79 -15.15 -2.69
CA ASP A 168 11.26 -15.11 -2.85
C ASP A 168 11.79 -16.36 -3.58
N ARG A 169 11.24 -17.54 -3.24
CA ARG A 169 11.61 -18.81 -3.89
C ARG A 169 10.98 -18.96 -5.27
N LEU A 170 9.77 -18.44 -5.49
CA LEU A 170 9.17 -18.35 -6.81
C LEU A 170 10.02 -17.50 -7.76
N LEU A 171 10.51 -16.35 -7.30
CA LEU A 171 11.42 -15.47 -8.06
C LEU A 171 12.80 -16.09 -8.31
N SER A 172 13.16 -17.13 -7.56
CA SER A 172 14.38 -17.90 -7.80
C SER A 172 14.25 -18.86 -8.99
N LEU A 173 13.02 -19.18 -9.41
CA LEU A 173 12.77 -19.90 -10.65
C LEU A 173 13.20 -19.04 -11.83
N LYS A 174 13.98 -19.59 -12.76
CA LYS A 174 14.50 -18.88 -13.93
C LYS A 174 14.53 -19.77 -15.14
N GLY A 175 14.31 -19.18 -16.31
CA GLY A 175 14.45 -19.84 -17.61
C GLY A 175 13.33 -20.83 -17.93
N ILE A 176 12.14 -20.66 -17.34
CA ILE A 176 10.94 -21.43 -17.74
C ILE A 176 10.24 -20.64 -18.86
N PRO A 177 10.22 -21.12 -20.10
CA PRO A 177 9.71 -20.36 -21.25
C PRO A 177 8.26 -19.91 -21.10
N ASN A 178 7.39 -20.78 -20.60
CA ASN A 178 5.96 -20.51 -20.48
C ASN A 178 5.55 -20.61 -19.02
N VAL A 179 5.36 -19.46 -18.36
CA VAL A 179 4.78 -19.40 -17.02
C VAL A 179 3.40 -18.77 -17.12
N ASN A 180 2.39 -19.46 -16.60
CA ASN A 180 1.00 -19.01 -16.59
C ASN A 180 0.48 -18.98 -15.15
N PHE A 181 -0.22 -17.92 -14.80
CA PHE A 181 -1.01 -17.87 -13.57
C PHE A 181 -2.48 -18.11 -13.97
N GLY A 182 -3.07 -19.17 -13.43
CA GLY A 182 -4.42 -19.63 -13.78
C GLY A 182 -5.42 -19.42 -12.65
N ASN A 183 -6.70 -19.59 -12.96
CA ASN A 183 -7.75 -19.51 -11.94
C ASN A 183 -7.72 -20.75 -11.05
N ARG A 184 -7.71 -20.51 -9.74
CA ARG A 184 -7.83 -21.53 -8.71
C ARG A 184 -9.21 -22.16 -8.70
N THR A 185 -9.23 -23.49 -8.60
CA THR A 185 -10.47 -24.27 -8.51
C THR A 185 -10.71 -24.71 -7.06
N ILE A 186 -11.68 -24.09 -6.38
CA ILE A 186 -12.06 -24.40 -4.99
C ILE A 186 -13.37 -25.19 -5.04
N LYS A 187 -13.38 -26.40 -4.47
CA LYS A 187 -14.56 -27.29 -4.44
C LYS A 187 -15.19 -27.53 -5.83
N GLY A 188 -14.36 -27.59 -6.88
CA GLY A 188 -14.80 -27.82 -8.26
C GLY A 188 -15.35 -26.58 -8.97
N LYS A 189 -15.38 -25.41 -8.32
CA LYS A 189 -15.76 -24.14 -8.93
C LYS A 189 -14.50 -23.29 -9.15
N LYS A 190 -14.42 -22.63 -10.31
CA LYS A 190 -13.38 -21.62 -10.57
C LYS A 190 -13.79 -20.36 -9.82
N GLU A 191 -13.12 -20.04 -8.72
CA GLU A 191 -13.53 -18.94 -7.84
C GLU A 191 -12.72 -17.66 -8.11
N ALA A 192 -11.40 -17.76 -8.20
CA ALA A 192 -10.53 -16.59 -8.33
C ALA A 192 -9.26 -16.91 -9.11
N GLY A 193 -8.60 -15.87 -9.63
CA GLY A 193 -7.44 -15.98 -10.52
C GLY A 193 -6.42 -14.86 -10.30
N PRO A 194 -5.45 -14.71 -11.22
CA PRO A 194 -4.57 -13.54 -11.21
C PRO A 194 -5.38 -12.25 -11.44
N ILE A 195 -4.92 -11.16 -10.82
CA ILE A 195 -5.48 -9.82 -11.07
C ILE A 195 -4.96 -9.36 -12.44
N PRO A 196 -5.81 -8.91 -13.38
CA PRO A 196 -5.35 -8.32 -14.63
C PRO A 196 -4.45 -7.11 -14.37
N GLY A 197 -3.23 -7.12 -14.91
CA GLY A 197 -2.22 -6.09 -14.60
C GLY A 197 -1.54 -6.24 -13.23
N GLY A 198 -1.90 -7.29 -12.47
CA GLY A 198 -1.37 -7.53 -11.13
C GLY A 198 0.09 -7.95 -11.09
N VAL A 199 0.64 -7.99 -9.88
CA VAL A 199 2.08 -8.20 -9.62
C VAL A 199 2.56 -9.54 -10.15
N LEU A 200 1.74 -10.60 -10.06
CA LEU A 200 2.10 -11.92 -10.60
C LEU A 200 2.36 -11.85 -12.11
N LEU A 201 1.47 -11.21 -12.86
CA LEU A 201 1.53 -11.15 -14.33
C LEU A 201 2.57 -10.14 -14.82
N THR A 202 2.66 -8.97 -14.19
CA THR A 202 3.47 -7.85 -14.69
C THR A 202 4.90 -7.86 -14.18
N GLN A 203 5.16 -8.35 -12.96
CA GLN A 203 6.48 -8.27 -12.35
C GLN A 203 7.12 -9.63 -12.14
N ILE A 204 6.36 -10.64 -11.67
CA ILE A 204 6.93 -11.94 -11.32
C ILE A 204 7.09 -12.83 -12.55
N ARG A 205 6.05 -12.95 -13.38
CA ARG A 205 6.07 -13.77 -14.60
C ARG A 205 7.27 -13.44 -15.52
N PRO A 206 7.55 -12.17 -15.88
CA PRO A 206 8.68 -11.87 -16.77
C PRO A 206 10.03 -12.21 -16.15
N LYS A 207 10.18 -12.08 -14.82
CA LYS A 207 11.42 -12.44 -14.11
C LYS A 207 11.69 -13.94 -14.14
N ILE A 208 10.65 -14.79 -14.06
CA ILE A 208 10.79 -16.25 -14.15
C ILE A 208 11.07 -16.68 -15.59
N MET A 209 10.38 -16.06 -16.55
CA MET A 209 10.56 -16.33 -17.98
C MET A 209 11.88 -15.79 -18.52
N ALA A 210 12.49 -14.81 -17.86
CA ALA A 210 13.79 -14.27 -18.24
C ALA A 210 14.79 -15.41 -18.38
N SER A 211 15.28 -15.57 -19.59
CA SER A 211 16.20 -16.64 -19.92
C SER A 211 17.43 -16.54 -19.03
N ALA A 212 17.88 -17.65 -18.44
CA ALA A 212 19.16 -17.72 -17.71
C ALA A 212 20.38 -17.42 -18.62
N VAL A 213 20.13 -17.15 -19.91
CA VAL A 213 21.08 -16.70 -20.91
C VAL A 213 21.61 -15.31 -20.51
N THR A 214 22.78 -15.29 -19.88
CA THR A 214 23.93 -14.42 -20.28
C THR A 214 25.09 -14.46 -19.28
N SER A 215 24.91 -14.83 -18.01
CA SER A 215 26.00 -14.72 -17.02
C SER A 215 27.14 -15.74 -17.19
N LYS A 216 26.93 -16.85 -17.91
CA LYS A 216 27.97 -17.86 -18.13
C LYS A 216 28.93 -17.56 -19.28
N LYS A 217 28.62 -16.62 -20.19
CA LYS A 217 29.54 -16.27 -21.30
C LYS A 217 30.66 -15.31 -20.91
N ALA A 218 30.65 -14.75 -19.70
CA ALA A 218 31.70 -13.84 -19.22
C ALA A 218 32.87 -14.53 -18.48
N LYS A 219 32.72 -15.81 -18.08
CA LYS A 219 33.76 -16.53 -17.28
C LYS A 219 34.57 -17.58 -18.06
N LEU A 220 34.36 -17.70 -19.38
CA LEU A 220 35.09 -18.64 -20.25
C LEU A 220 35.98 -17.96 -21.30
N ALA A 221 36.28 -16.67 -21.13
CA ALA A 221 37.48 -16.09 -21.69
C ALA A 221 38.64 -16.55 -20.79
N GLY A 222 39.38 -17.56 -21.25
CA GLY A 222 40.54 -18.08 -20.54
C GLY A 222 41.60 -16.99 -20.29
N PRO A 223 42.60 -17.29 -19.43
CA PRO A 223 43.75 -16.42 -19.23
C PRO A 223 44.63 -16.44 -20.50
N THR A 224 44.20 -15.78 -21.57
CA THR A 224 45.11 -15.43 -22.66
C THR A 224 46.00 -14.31 -22.16
N THR A 225 47.24 -14.72 -21.90
CA THR A 225 48.44 -13.91 -21.74
C THR A 225 48.54 -12.81 -22.80
N ALA A 226 49.27 -11.75 -22.42
CA ALA A 226 49.71 -10.61 -23.23
C ALA A 226 48.70 -9.46 -23.47
N ALA A 227 48.70 -8.53 -22.52
CA ALA A 227 48.98 -7.11 -22.76
C ALA A 227 48.37 -6.47 -24.03
N SER A 228 47.05 -6.24 -24.02
CA SER A 228 46.54 -5.00 -24.61
C SER A 228 45.78 -4.24 -23.53
N LYS A 229 46.39 -3.17 -23.02
CA LYS A 229 45.69 -2.12 -22.26
C LYS A 229 44.75 -1.41 -23.23
N LYS A 230 43.69 -2.08 -23.70
CA LYS A 230 42.54 -1.37 -24.24
C LYS A 230 41.99 -0.57 -23.08
N LYS A 231 42.36 0.71 -23.03
CA LYS A 231 41.65 1.77 -22.32
C LYS A 231 40.17 1.40 -22.48
N LYS A 232 39.54 0.89 -21.42
CA LYS A 232 38.08 0.91 -21.35
C LYS A 232 37.79 2.39 -21.55
N SER A 233 37.32 2.75 -22.75
CA SER A 233 36.75 4.08 -22.97
C SER A 233 35.83 4.24 -21.78
N LYS A 234 36.13 5.20 -20.88
CA LYS A 234 35.28 5.49 -19.73
C LYS A 234 33.89 5.51 -20.32
N ALA A 235 33.09 4.46 -20.06
CA ALA A 235 31.73 4.41 -20.59
C ALA A 235 31.14 5.71 -20.09
N ALA A 236 30.79 6.61 -21.01
CA ALA A 236 30.49 7.99 -20.67
C ALA A 236 29.45 7.94 -19.56
N TYR A 237 29.87 8.25 -18.34
CA TYR A 237 28.97 8.22 -17.20
C TYR A 237 27.91 9.25 -17.54
N PHE A 238 26.65 8.84 -17.44
CA PHE A 238 25.56 9.75 -17.69
C PHE A 238 25.63 10.86 -16.64
N ASP A 239 25.94 12.07 -17.08
CA ASP A 239 26.00 13.23 -16.20
C ASP A 239 24.56 13.68 -15.90
N PHE A 240 24.00 13.10 -14.85
CA PHE A 240 22.64 13.39 -14.40
C PHE A 240 22.47 14.87 -14.00
N PHE A 241 23.51 15.50 -13.44
CA PHE A 241 23.48 16.91 -13.05
C PHE A 241 23.71 17.87 -14.23
N GLY A 242 24.29 17.37 -15.32
CA GLY A 242 24.34 18.09 -16.61
C GLY A 242 22.97 18.27 -17.27
N LEU A 243 21.93 17.55 -16.81
CA LEU A 243 20.55 17.78 -17.26
C LEU A 243 19.99 19.09 -16.68
N PRO A 244 19.12 19.81 -17.41
CA PRO A 244 18.30 20.88 -16.83
C PRO A 244 17.43 20.38 -15.65
N PRO A 245 17.19 21.21 -14.62
CA PRO A 245 16.34 20.85 -13.48
C PRO A 245 14.95 20.33 -13.88
N GLU A 246 14.37 20.85 -14.95
CA GLU A 246 13.05 20.42 -15.45
C GLU A 246 13.06 18.95 -15.88
N LEU A 247 14.13 18.50 -16.53
CA LEU A 247 14.27 17.10 -16.93
C LEU A 247 14.56 16.22 -15.72
N ARG A 248 15.36 16.68 -14.75
CA ARG A 248 15.58 15.94 -13.49
C ARG A 248 14.27 15.78 -12.72
N ASN A 249 13.49 16.84 -12.58
CA ASN A 249 12.17 16.81 -11.95
C ASN A 249 11.22 15.86 -12.67
N ARG A 250 11.23 15.82 -14.00
CA ARG A 250 10.44 14.84 -14.74
C ARG A 250 10.90 13.40 -14.50
N ILE A 251 12.20 13.18 -14.34
CA ILE A 251 12.73 11.86 -13.96
C ILE A 251 12.30 11.48 -12.53
N TYR A 252 12.38 12.40 -11.59
CA TYR A 252 11.90 12.18 -10.22
C TYR A 252 10.39 11.88 -10.20
N ASP A 253 9.59 12.62 -10.95
CA ASP A 253 8.15 12.41 -11.10
C ASP A 253 7.84 11.01 -11.64
N MET A 254 8.60 10.52 -12.63
CA MET A 254 8.44 9.15 -13.13
C MET A 254 8.89 8.06 -12.12
N LEU A 255 9.78 8.37 -11.19
CA LEU A 255 10.35 7.40 -10.25
C LEU A 255 9.65 7.40 -8.88
N LEU A 256 9.21 8.58 -8.44
CA LEU A 256 8.66 8.84 -7.10
C LEU A 256 7.16 9.18 -7.16
N GLY A 257 6.66 9.63 -8.31
CA GLY A 257 5.23 9.76 -8.56
C GLY A 257 4.61 8.37 -8.58
N ILE A 258 3.82 8.08 -7.56
CA ILE A 258 3.14 6.80 -7.42
C ILE A 258 1.65 7.06 -7.68
N ASP A 259 1.07 6.22 -8.54
CA ASP A 259 -0.37 6.27 -8.78
C ASP A 259 -1.10 5.76 -7.52
N GLY A 260 -1.87 6.66 -6.91
CA GLY A 260 -2.69 6.37 -5.75
C GLY A 260 -2.04 6.70 -4.41
N PRO A 261 -2.76 6.39 -3.31
CA PRO A 261 -2.30 6.72 -1.97
C PRO A 261 -1.15 5.83 -1.50
N ILE A 262 -0.22 6.44 -0.79
CA ILE A 262 0.90 5.76 -0.11
C ILE A 262 0.54 5.51 1.34
N HIS A 263 0.83 4.28 1.79
CA HIS A 263 0.77 3.90 3.20
C HIS A 263 2.18 3.84 3.80
N PRO A 264 2.56 4.82 4.65
CA PRO A 264 3.79 4.74 5.42
C PRO A 264 3.79 3.44 6.25
N SER A 265 4.93 2.75 6.31
CA SER A 265 5.04 1.55 7.14
C SER A 265 6.43 1.40 7.71
N LYS A 266 6.46 0.81 8.91
CA LYS A 266 7.68 0.40 9.60
C LYS A 266 8.36 -0.80 8.94
N LYS A 267 7.67 -1.51 8.03
CA LYS A 267 8.22 -2.67 7.31
C LYS A 267 9.04 -2.21 6.11
N PRO A 268 10.07 -2.97 5.70
CA PRO A 268 10.86 -2.63 4.52
C PRO A 268 9.96 -2.49 3.27
N PRO A 269 10.37 -1.71 2.27
CA PRO A 269 9.55 -1.44 1.09
C PRO A 269 8.98 -2.72 0.44
N SER A 270 7.69 -2.70 0.12
CA SER A 270 6.96 -3.83 -0.46
C SER A 270 7.37 -4.17 -1.89
N THR A 271 8.19 -3.34 -2.54
CA THR A 271 8.84 -3.66 -3.81
C THR A 271 9.94 -4.72 -3.66
N THR A 272 10.22 -5.15 -2.43
CA THR A 272 11.38 -5.96 -2.11
C THR A 272 10.99 -7.32 -1.54
N ALA A 273 11.45 -8.36 -2.23
CA ALA A 273 11.47 -9.73 -1.73
C ALA A 273 12.21 -9.77 -0.38
N ARG A 274 11.67 -10.49 0.60
CA ARG A 274 12.32 -10.58 1.92
C ARG A 274 13.68 -11.26 1.73
N LYS A 275 14.74 -10.69 2.32
CA LYS A 275 16.00 -11.43 2.43
C LYS A 275 15.74 -12.68 3.27
N THR A 276 16.01 -13.85 2.71
CA THR A 276 16.11 -15.08 3.49
C THR A 276 17.26 -14.93 4.48
N LYS A 277 17.10 -15.43 5.72
CA LYS A 277 18.14 -15.41 6.77
C LYS A 277 19.47 -16.06 6.35
N ASP A 278 19.50 -16.76 5.23
CA ASP A 278 20.68 -17.40 4.66
C ASP A 278 21.60 -16.33 4.02
N GLY A 279 22.37 -15.68 4.89
CA GLY A 279 23.71 -15.06 4.79
C GLY A 279 24.42 -14.70 3.48
N ASP A 280 23.79 -14.70 2.30
CA ASP A 280 24.40 -14.13 1.11
C ASP A 280 24.31 -12.60 1.20
N ASP A 281 25.42 -11.92 0.94
CA ASP A 281 25.59 -10.46 0.77
C ASP A 281 24.78 -9.94 -0.43
N ALA A 282 23.49 -10.23 -0.46
CA ALA A 282 22.56 -9.71 -1.41
C ALA A 282 22.47 -8.20 -1.13
N HIS A 283 23.00 -7.40 -2.05
CA HIS A 283 22.76 -5.96 -2.11
C HIS A 283 21.30 -5.69 -1.74
N GLY A 284 21.10 -4.84 -0.73
CA GLY A 284 19.77 -4.43 -0.34
C GLY A 284 18.99 -4.01 -1.59
N PRO A 285 17.77 -4.50 -1.78
CA PRO A 285 17.01 -4.18 -2.98
C PRO A 285 16.81 -2.66 -3.04
N LEU A 286 17.17 -2.08 -4.19
CA LEU A 286 17.21 -0.64 -4.43
C LEU A 286 15.76 -0.12 -4.45
N SER A 287 15.32 0.50 -3.36
CA SER A 287 14.08 1.26 -3.33
C SER A 287 14.26 2.53 -4.17
N ALA A 288 13.21 2.98 -4.87
CA ALA A 288 13.23 4.30 -5.50
C ALA A 288 13.52 5.40 -4.47
N LEU A 289 13.13 5.21 -3.21
CA LEU A 289 13.43 6.11 -2.09
C LEU A 289 14.92 6.21 -1.77
N CYS A 290 15.74 5.23 -2.18
CA CYS A 290 17.19 5.35 -2.04
C CYS A 290 17.73 6.55 -2.83
N LEU A 291 17.02 7.01 -3.85
CA LEU A 291 17.37 8.22 -4.61
C LEU A 291 17.48 9.46 -3.70
N LEU A 292 16.59 9.56 -2.70
CA LEU A 292 16.57 10.68 -1.74
C LEU A 292 17.78 10.69 -0.80
N ALA A 293 18.53 9.59 -0.72
CA ALA A 293 19.74 9.46 0.09
C ALA A 293 21.04 9.65 -0.72
N VAL A 294 20.96 9.82 -2.05
CA VAL A 294 22.16 9.86 -2.91
C VAL A 294 22.95 11.16 -2.77
N ASN A 295 22.25 12.30 -2.82
CA ASN A 295 22.88 13.63 -2.83
C ASN A 295 21.88 14.69 -2.31
N LYS A 296 22.38 15.73 -1.62
CA LYS A 296 21.57 16.84 -1.09
C LYS A 296 20.73 17.54 -2.16
N GLN A 297 21.31 17.86 -3.31
CA GLN A 297 20.59 18.49 -4.42
C GLN A 297 19.43 17.61 -4.93
N ILE A 298 19.68 16.31 -5.12
CA ILE A 298 18.64 15.36 -5.55
C ILE A 298 17.53 15.31 -4.49
N ARG A 299 17.91 15.26 -3.21
CA ARG A 299 16.95 15.28 -2.10
C ARG A 299 16.09 16.54 -2.14
N ASP A 300 16.67 17.72 -2.26
CA ASP A 300 15.95 18.99 -2.24
C ASP A 300 15.00 19.14 -3.44
N GLU A 301 15.41 18.69 -4.63
CA GLU A 301 14.56 18.71 -5.83
C GLU A 301 13.43 17.65 -5.78
N ALA A 302 13.71 16.46 -5.27
CA ALA A 302 12.82 15.30 -5.38
C ALA A 302 11.89 15.09 -4.17
N VAL A 303 12.24 15.62 -2.99
CA VAL A 303 11.48 15.38 -1.75
C VAL A 303 10.05 15.90 -1.84
N GLY A 304 9.86 17.08 -2.45
CA GLY A 304 8.52 17.67 -2.64
C GLY A 304 7.63 16.83 -3.55
N ILE A 305 8.21 16.18 -4.56
CA ILE A 305 7.48 15.29 -5.49
C ILE A 305 6.96 14.06 -4.74
N TYR A 306 7.80 13.45 -3.90
CA TYR A 306 7.39 12.30 -3.11
C TYR A 306 6.26 12.66 -2.12
N TYR A 307 6.45 13.70 -1.31
CA TYR A 307 5.47 14.10 -0.28
C TYR A 307 4.20 14.78 -0.84
N ALA A 308 4.20 15.18 -2.12
CA ALA A 308 2.98 15.61 -2.80
C ALA A 308 2.02 14.44 -3.09
N THR A 309 2.49 13.19 -2.97
CA THR A 309 1.64 12.00 -3.16
C THR A 309 0.70 11.84 -1.96
N PRO A 310 -0.59 11.50 -2.16
CA PRO A 310 -1.52 11.32 -1.05
C PRO A 310 -1.05 10.28 -0.04
N LEU A 311 -1.10 10.63 1.25
CA LEU A 311 -0.68 9.77 2.34
C LEU A 311 -1.90 9.26 3.10
N VAL A 312 -1.94 7.96 3.35
CA VAL A 312 -3.02 7.32 4.12
C VAL A 312 -2.46 6.60 5.32
N PHE A 313 -2.94 6.97 6.51
CA PHE A 313 -2.54 6.43 7.80
C PHE A 313 -3.66 5.58 8.39
N TYR A 314 -3.40 4.31 8.69
CA TYR A 314 -4.42 3.41 9.24
C TYR A 314 -4.63 3.57 10.76
N TYR A 315 -3.72 4.30 11.41
CA TYR A 315 -3.78 4.63 12.82
C TYR A 315 -3.35 6.08 13.02
N SER A 316 -4.06 6.78 13.89
CA SER A 316 -3.71 8.15 14.27
C SER A 316 -2.32 8.21 14.92
N CYS A 317 -1.91 7.18 15.67
CA CYS A 317 -0.56 7.11 16.21
C CYS A 317 0.54 6.92 15.15
N GLU A 318 0.23 6.32 13.99
CA GLU A 318 1.17 6.27 12.87
C GLU A 318 1.35 7.66 12.27
N PHE A 319 0.25 8.40 12.11
CA PHE A 319 0.30 9.81 11.71
C PHE A 319 1.08 10.65 12.72
N HIS A 320 0.86 10.48 14.03
CA HIS A 320 1.60 11.23 15.06
C HIS A 320 3.11 10.98 14.96
N ALA A 321 3.52 9.71 14.90
CA ALA A 321 4.94 9.36 14.76
C ALA A 321 5.53 9.92 13.46
N PHE A 322 4.77 9.89 12.36
CA PHE A 322 5.17 10.47 11.09
C PHE A 322 5.33 11.99 11.18
N ALA A 323 4.36 12.70 11.72
CA ALA A 323 4.38 14.15 11.89
C ALA A 323 5.58 14.59 12.73
N LEU A 324 5.80 13.95 13.87
CA LEU A 324 6.93 14.24 14.76
C LEU A 324 8.29 13.98 14.09
N GLY A 325 8.41 12.96 13.24
CA GLY A 325 9.65 12.66 12.51
C GLY A 325 9.91 13.52 11.27
N LEU A 326 8.94 14.34 10.85
CA LEU A 326 9.09 15.27 9.73
C LEU A 326 9.60 16.63 10.21
N GLY A 327 10.61 17.16 9.52
CA GLY A 327 11.02 18.55 9.68
C GLY A 327 10.07 19.52 8.96
N GLN A 328 10.13 20.80 9.31
CA GLN A 328 9.17 21.81 8.87
C GLN A 328 9.02 21.92 7.35
N LEU A 329 10.14 21.90 6.62
CA LEU A 329 10.14 21.93 5.14
C LEU A 329 9.37 20.74 4.53
N ARG A 330 9.44 19.57 5.14
CA ARG A 330 8.73 18.38 4.65
C ARG A 330 7.23 18.46 4.97
N ARG A 331 6.86 19.04 6.12
CA ARG A 331 5.46 19.28 6.47
C ARG A 331 4.78 20.29 5.53
N SER A 332 5.52 21.29 5.06
CA SER A 332 4.98 22.30 4.13
C SER A 332 4.74 21.81 2.71
N VAL A 333 5.22 20.62 2.33
CA VAL A 333 5.01 20.03 0.99
C VAL A 333 3.98 18.92 0.96
N VAL A 334 3.58 18.39 2.12
CA VAL A 334 2.50 17.38 2.20
C VAL A 334 1.15 18.06 1.98
N ARG A 335 0.42 17.58 0.98
CA ARG A 335 -0.86 18.20 0.54
C ARG A 335 -2.10 17.41 0.91
N ASP A 336 -2.00 16.09 0.86
CA ASP A 336 -3.15 15.21 0.91
C ASP A 336 -2.93 14.15 2.00
N ILE A 337 -3.77 14.19 3.04
CA ILE A 337 -3.72 13.25 4.15
C ILE A 337 -5.08 12.60 4.35
N THR A 338 -5.09 11.27 4.45
CA THR A 338 -6.21 10.48 4.93
C THR A 338 -5.82 9.79 6.24
N ILE A 339 -6.63 9.95 7.27
CA ILE A 339 -6.43 9.28 8.57
C ILE A 339 -7.62 8.37 8.83
N HIS A 340 -7.34 7.09 9.08
CA HIS A 340 -8.35 6.19 9.59
C HIS A 340 -8.48 6.41 11.09
N TYR A 341 -9.67 6.83 11.49
CA TYR A 341 -9.97 7.20 12.87
C TYR A 341 -9.84 5.98 13.78
N ASP A 342 -9.01 6.10 14.80
CA ASP A 342 -8.82 5.12 15.85
C ASP A 342 -8.52 5.80 17.17
N ASN A 343 -9.57 5.93 17.97
CA ASN A 343 -9.41 6.50 19.29
C ASN A 343 -8.93 5.46 20.31
N VAL A 344 -7.67 5.62 20.73
CA VAL A 344 -7.09 4.88 21.85
C VAL A 344 -7.05 5.80 23.05
N ARG A 345 -7.93 5.56 24.03
CA ARG A 345 -7.93 6.28 25.29
C ARG A 345 -6.86 5.74 26.23
N ARG A 346 -5.94 6.59 26.70
CA ARG A 346 -4.95 6.27 27.74
C ARG A 346 -4.83 7.44 28.71
N GLY A 347 -4.96 7.15 30.01
CA GLY A 347 -4.84 8.18 31.05
C GLY A 347 -5.81 9.35 30.85
N ASP A 348 -7.07 9.05 30.54
CA ASP A 348 -8.14 10.03 30.26
C ASP A 348 -7.92 10.97 29.08
N THR A 349 -6.86 10.75 28.30
CA THR A 349 -6.61 11.46 27.05
C THR A 349 -6.99 10.56 25.89
N ASP A 350 -7.81 11.10 24.98
CA ASP A 350 -8.13 10.47 23.71
C ASP A 350 -7.00 10.79 22.72
N SER A 351 -6.45 9.76 22.05
CA SER A 351 -5.33 9.96 21.13
C SER A 351 -5.67 10.93 19.99
N GLU A 352 -6.95 11.02 19.64
CA GLU A 352 -7.43 11.86 18.53
C GLU A 352 -7.41 13.36 18.85
N ASP A 353 -7.42 13.74 20.12
CA ASP A 353 -7.28 15.14 20.52
C ASP A 353 -5.88 15.69 20.18
N LEU A 354 -4.88 14.81 20.01
CA LEU A 354 -3.53 15.17 19.58
C LEU A 354 -3.40 15.30 18.05
N THR A 355 -4.35 14.76 17.29
CA THR A 355 -4.26 14.70 15.82
C THR A 355 -4.40 16.10 15.19
N ALA A 356 -5.38 16.90 15.63
CA ALA A 356 -5.64 18.22 15.04
C ALA A 356 -4.51 19.25 15.28
N PRO A 357 -3.92 19.37 16.49
CA PRO A 357 -2.74 20.21 16.70
C PRO A 357 -1.59 19.88 15.76
N LEU A 358 -1.30 18.58 15.56
CA LEU A 358 -0.25 18.14 14.65
C LEU A 358 -0.59 18.45 13.18
N LEU A 359 -1.85 18.29 12.77
CA LEU A 359 -2.29 18.65 11.41
C LEU A 359 -2.10 20.15 11.12
N ARG A 360 -2.23 21.02 12.13
CA ARG A 360 -2.00 22.46 11.98
C ARG A 360 -0.55 22.79 11.56
N GLU A 361 0.40 21.93 11.91
CA GLU A 361 1.82 22.10 11.54
C GLU A 361 2.10 21.83 10.05
N PHE A 362 1.16 21.19 9.34
CA PHE A 362 1.24 20.93 7.90
C PHE A 362 0.69 22.11 7.10
N THR A 363 1.49 23.18 6.99
CA THR A 363 1.11 24.41 6.26
C THR A 363 0.82 24.20 4.78
N GLY A 364 1.27 23.09 4.20
CA GLY A 364 0.99 22.70 2.82
C GLY A 364 -0.29 21.89 2.63
N LEU A 365 -0.96 21.48 3.71
CA LEU A 365 -2.12 20.60 3.66
C LEU A 365 -3.28 21.28 2.93
N LYS A 366 -3.81 20.61 1.91
CA LYS A 366 -4.95 21.06 1.09
C LYS A 366 -6.14 20.14 1.22
N LYS A 367 -5.90 18.84 1.35
CA LYS A 367 -6.93 17.82 1.43
C LYS A 367 -6.77 16.99 2.69
N LEU A 368 -7.79 17.02 3.53
CA LEU A 368 -7.89 16.16 4.72
C LEU A 368 -9.10 15.24 4.61
N GLN A 369 -8.89 13.95 4.83
CA GLN A 369 -9.98 12.99 4.94
C GLN A 369 -9.84 12.18 6.22
N ILE A 370 -10.90 12.10 7.01
CA ILE A 370 -10.93 11.24 8.20
C ILE A 370 -11.95 10.14 7.97
N VAL A 371 -11.52 8.89 8.11
CA VAL A 371 -12.35 7.72 7.81
C VAL A 371 -12.59 6.92 9.08
N MET A 372 -13.82 7.00 9.58
CA MET A 372 -14.32 6.18 10.67
C MET A 372 -14.84 4.84 10.17
N PHE A 373 -14.81 3.83 11.05
CA PHE A 373 -15.33 2.51 10.75
C PHE A 373 -16.40 2.11 11.78
N GLY A 374 -17.65 2.47 11.53
CA GLY A 374 -18.79 2.18 12.40
C GLY A 374 -18.80 2.96 13.72
N THR A 375 -18.01 4.02 13.83
CA THR A 375 -17.92 4.85 15.04
C THR A 375 -19.27 5.52 15.34
N LEU A 376 -19.95 6.01 14.30
CA LEU A 376 -21.29 6.60 14.40
C LEU A 376 -22.37 5.52 14.33
N GLU A 377 -22.20 4.51 13.48
CA GLU A 377 -23.16 3.40 13.35
C GLU A 377 -23.45 2.70 14.68
N THR A 378 -22.40 2.41 15.47
CA THR A 378 -22.53 1.76 16.79
C THR A 378 -23.24 2.61 17.84
N LYS A 379 -23.50 3.89 17.55
CA LYS A 379 -24.30 4.81 18.38
C LYS A 379 -25.79 4.71 18.07
N ILE A 380 -26.17 4.13 16.93
CA ILE A 380 -27.55 3.74 16.64
C ILE A 380 -27.86 2.49 17.46
N ARG A 381 -28.70 2.65 18.48
CA ARG A 381 -29.00 1.57 19.44
C ARG A 381 -30.50 1.42 19.62
N MET A 382 -30.94 0.18 19.84
CA MET A 382 -32.30 -0.09 20.28
C MET A 382 -32.46 0.36 21.74
N ARG A 383 -33.53 1.12 22.07
CA ARG A 383 -33.81 1.50 23.46
C ARG A 383 -34.09 0.25 24.29
N ARG A 384 -33.57 0.20 25.52
CA ARG A 384 -33.77 -0.94 26.42
C ARG A 384 -35.08 -0.81 27.22
N ARG A 385 -35.73 -1.96 27.39
CA ARG A 385 -36.73 -2.36 28.41
C ARG A 385 -38.11 -1.68 28.42
N TRP A 386 -38.28 -0.42 28.00
CA TRP A 386 -39.59 0.27 28.13
C TRP A 386 -39.98 1.18 26.96
N SER A 387 -39.17 1.27 25.91
CA SER A 387 -39.51 2.00 24.68
C SER A 387 -39.19 1.12 23.48
N SER A 388 -40.18 0.93 22.60
CA SER A 388 -39.95 0.40 21.26
C SER A 388 -39.28 1.50 20.44
N GLY A 389 -38.17 1.18 19.77
CA GLY A 389 -37.55 2.08 18.80
C GLY A 389 -36.03 2.16 18.90
N TRP A 390 -35.46 2.66 17.80
CA TRP A 390 -34.05 2.98 17.68
C TRP A 390 -33.78 4.45 18.07
N THR A 391 -32.64 4.71 18.68
CA THR A 391 -32.17 6.03 19.12
C THR A 391 -30.73 6.25 18.64
N MET A 392 -30.37 7.52 18.46
CA MET A 392 -29.01 7.96 18.15
C MET A 392 -28.53 9.07 19.10
N ASP A 393 -29.01 9.12 20.36
CA ASP A 393 -28.80 10.24 21.31
C ASP A 393 -27.30 10.60 21.55
N ASN A 394 -26.37 9.69 21.26
CA ASN A 394 -24.91 9.91 21.40
C ASN A 394 -24.15 9.77 20.07
N ALA A 395 -24.82 10.00 18.94
CA ALA A 395 -24.27 9.87 17.60
C ALA A 395 -23.84 11.22 16.99
N ASN A 396 -23.77 12.29 17.79
CA ASN A 396 -23.31 13.58 17.31
C ASN A 396 -21.88 13.49 16.75
N PRO A 397 -21.64 13.79 15.46
CA PRO A 397 -20.29 13.79 14.90
C PRO A 397 -19.33 14.74 15.63
N ALA A 398 -19.83 15.87 16.12
CA ALA A 398 -19.04 16.84 16.90
C ALA A 398 -18.66 16.32 18.29
N ALA A 399 -19.33 15.29 18.82
CA ALA A 399 -19.00 14.68 20.10
C ALA A 399 -17.98 13.54 19.98
N VAL A 400 -17.57 13.19 18.76
CA VAL A 400 -16.49 12.22 18.53
C VAL A 400 -15.15 12.91 18.90
N PRO A 401 -14.30 12.26 19.72
CA PRO A 401 -13.00 12.80 20.14
C PRO A 401 -12.16 13.34 18.96
N GLY A 402 -11.44 14.45 19.18
CA GLY A 402 -10.67 15.15 18.15
C GLY A 402 -11.47 15.92 17.09
N MET A 403 -12.75 15.60 16.82
CA MET A 403 -13.49 16.18 15.69
C MET A 403 -13.77 17.68 15.84
N LYS A 404 -13.99 18.18 17.08
CA LYS A 404 -14.19 19.62 17.31
C LYS A 404 -12.94 20.42 16.96
N ALA A 405 -11.76 19.90 17.26
CA ALA A 405 -10.50 20.59 17.01
C ALA A 405 -10.19 20.77 15.51
N LEU A 406 -10.88 20.03 14.62
CA LEU A 406 -10.77 20.22 13.17
C LEU A 406 -11.33 21.57 12.70
N PHE A 407 -12.25 22.17 13.46
CA PHE A 407 -12.75 23.53 13.20
C PHE A 407 -11.68 24.59 13.40
N ASP A 408 -10.53 24.28 14.00
CA ASP A 408 -9.42 25.20 14.16
C ASP A 408 -8.38 25.06 13.04
N LEU A 409 -8.58 24.14 12.09
CA LEU A 409 -7.77 24.04 10.89
C LEU A 409 -8.18 25.13 9.89
N ARG A 410 -7.22 25.62 9.12
CA ARG A 410 -7.42 26.67 8.11
C ARG A 410 -6.69 26.29 6.82
N ASN A 411 -7.09 26.92 5.72
CA ASN A 411 -6.48 26.78 4.40
C ASN A 411 -6.62 25.40 3.72
N LEU A 412 -7.54 24.55 4.21
CA LEU A 412 -7.91 23.31 3.53
C LEU A 412 -8.89 23.62 2.37
N GLU A 413 -8.58 23.11 1.19
CA GLU A 413 -9.47 23.14 0.03
C GLU A 413 -10.57 22.06 0.15
N TYR A 414 -10.27 20.99 0.87
CA TYR A 414 -11.19 19.88 1.09
C TYR A 414 -10.98 19.27 2.47
N ILE A 415 -12.05 19.17 3.24
CA ILE A 415 -12.11 18.41 4.48
C ILE A 415 -13.36 17.53 4.45
N ASN A 416 -13.19 16.23 4.72
CA ASN A 416 -14.32 15.30 4.70
C ASN A 416 -14.15 14.18 5.73
N ILE A 417 -15.22 13.95 6.48
CA ILE A 417 -15.32 12.87 7.45
C ILE A 417 -16.32 11.84 6.93
N ARG A 418 -15.90 10.59 6.94
CA ARG A 418 -16.69 9.44 6.46
C ARG A 418 -16.86 8.42 7.55
N ASP A 419 -17.98 7.70 7.54
CA ASP A 419 -18.16 6.46 8.30
C ASP A 419 -18.61 5.35 7.35
N VAL A 420 -17.71 4.41 7.09
CA VAL A 420 -17.92 3.38 6.05
C VAL A 420 -19.12 2.49 6.33
N ARG A 421 -19.33 2.08 7.59
CA ARG A 421 -20.46 1.21 7.94
C ARG A 421 -21.78 1.97 7.86
N LEU A 422 -21.77 3.24 8.23
CA LEU A 422 -22.95 4.09 8.06
C LEU A 422 -23.31 4.27 6.58
N GLU A 423 -22.31 4.50 5.72
CA GLU A 423 -22.48 4.60 4.26
C GLU A 423 -23.05 3.29 3.67
N GLU A 424 -22.51 2.13 4.03
CA GLU A 424 -23.03 0.81 3.62
C GLU A 424 -24.50 0.60 4.02
N LEU A 425 -24.85 0.97 5.26
CA LEU A 425 -26.23 0.87 5.75
C LEU A 425 -27.16 1.86 5.03
N PHE A 426 -26.67 3.06 4.74
CA PHE A 426 -27.43 4.07 4.00
C PHE A 426 -27.70 3.62 2.56
N ASP A 427 -26.70 3.05 1.88
CA ASP A 427 -26.87 2.49 0.53
C ASP A 427 -27.76 1.25 0.51
N THR A 428 -27.81 0.50 1.62
CA THR A 428 -28.79 -0.57 1.81
C THR A 428 -30.20 0.00 2.03
N ALA A 429 -30.35 1.04 2.84
CA ALA A 429 -31.63 1.70 3.09
C ALA A 429 -32.20 2.35 1.82
N LYS A 430 -31.37 2.96 0.96
CA LYS A 430 -31.79 3.50 -0.34
C LYS A 430 -32.45 2.49 -1.27
N LYS A 431 -32.12 1.19 -1.12
CA LYS A 431 -32.70 0.11 -1.92
C LYS A 431 -34.03 -0.38 -1.38
N ASP A 432 -34.42 0.05 -0.18
CA ASP A 432 -35.68 -0.31 0.45
C ASP A 432 -36.84 0.54 -0.09
N LYS A 433 -38.05 -0.03 -0.14
CA LYS A 433 -39.25 0.62 -0.69
C LYS A 433 -39.73 1.80 0.15
N GLY A 434 -39.34 1.84 1.42
CA GLY A 434 -39.71 2.91 2.36
C GLY A 434 -38.83 4.16 2.26
N TYR A 435 -37.84 4.21 1.37
CA TYR A 435 -36.96 5.38 1.24
C TYR A 435 -37.67 6.54 0.50
N PRO A 436 -37.56 7.81 0.97
CA PRO A 436 -36.86 8.26 2.18
C PRO A 436 -37.72 8.23 3.46
N ASP A 437 -39.03 8.01 3.33
CA ASP A 437 -40.05 8.19 4.37
C ASP A 437 -40.22 6.97 5.30
N PHE A 438 -39.13 6.59 5.97
CA PHE A 438 -39.17 5.53 6.97
C PHE A 438 -39.90 5.94 8.26
N GLU A 439 -40.48 4.97 8.98
CA GLU A 439 -41.06 5.21 10.30
C GLU A 439 -39.99 5.77 11.27
N PRO A 440 -40.27 6.84 12.05
CA PRO A 440 -39.27 7.50 12.90
C PRO A 440 -38.57 6.59 13.91
N GLN A 441 -39.25 5.51 14.33
CA GLN A 441 -38.72 4.53 15.28
C GLN A 441 -37.85 3.45 14.61
N SER A 442 -37.80 3.39 13.28
CA SER A 442 -37.07 2.37 12.53
C SER A 442 -35.56 2.64 12.50
N ARG A 443 -34.76 1.57 12.34
CA ARG A 443 -33.30 1.71 12.19
C ARG A 443 -32.93 2.47 10.92
N SER A 444 -33.64 2.24 9.82
CA SER A 444 -33.38 2.90 8.53
C SER A 444 -33.59 4.40 8.61
N TYR A 445 -34.63 4.88 9.31
CA TYR A 445 -34.83 6.31 9.58
C TYR A 445 -33.62 6.92 10.32
N GLN A 446 -33.16 6.25 11.39
CA GLN A 446 -32.00 6.73 12.17
C GLN A 446 -30.71 6.74 11.33
N VAL A 447 -30.52 5.78 10.42
CA VAL A 447 -29.38 5.75 9.48
C VAL A 447 -29.44 6.93 8.51
N VAL A 448 -30.60 7.20 7.90
CA VAL A 448 -30.78 8.34 6.97
C VAL A 448 -30.53 9.66 7.69
N LYS A 449 -31.13 9.85 8.88
CA LYS A 449 -30.98 11.08 9.67
C LYS A 449 -29.54 11.29 10.13
N LEU A 450 -28.86 10.25 10.60
CA LEU A 450 -27.45 10.34 11.01
C LEU A 450 -26.51 10.61 9.82
N THR A 451 -26.82 10.06 8.65
CA THR A 451 -26.07 10.36 7.41
C THR A 451 -26.23 11.83 7.01
N ALA A 452 -27.44 12.37 7.12
CA ALA A 452 -27.70 13.79 6.88
C ALA A 452 -26.98 14.68 7.91
N ALA A 453 -26.97 14.30 9.19
CA ALA A 453 -26.22 15.02 10.23
C ALA A 453 -24.70 15.02 9.96
N LEU A 454 -24.13 13.89 9.52
CA LEU A 454 -22.72 13.84 9.11
C LEU A 454 -22.43 14.73 7.89
N ALA A 455 -23.33 14.75 6.90
CA ALA A 455 -23.21 15.64 5.75
C ALA A 455 -23.26 17.13 6.17
N HIS A 456 -24.15 17.48 7.09
CA HIS A 456 -24.23 18.82 7.66
C HIS A 456 -22.95 19.19 8.43
N PHE A 457 -22.40 18.26 9.22
CA PHE A 457 -21.12 18.44 9.91
C PHE A 457 -19.96 18.71 8.94
N ASN A 458 -19.88 17.95 7.83
CA ASN A 458 -18.87 18.15 6.80
C ASN A 458 -19.01 19.52 6.11
N LYS A 459 -20.24 19.98 5.87
CA LYS A 459 -20.48 21.34 5.36
C LYS A 459 -19.98 22.40 6.35
N ALA A 460 -20.31 22.25 7.63
CA ALA A 460 -19.84 23.15 8.69
C ALA A 460 -18.31 23.21 8.80
N LEU A 461 -17.63 22.08 8.61
CA LEU A 461 -16.17 22.03 8.58
C LEU A 461 -15.58 22.77 7.37
N LEU A 462 -16.24 22.68 6.22
CA LEU A 462 -15.82 23.35 4.99
C LEU A 462 -16.05 24.88 5.09
N ASP A 463 -17.17 25.31 5.64
CA ASP A 463 -17.46 26.73 5.92
C ASP A 463 -16.46 27.30 6.94
N ALA A 464 -16.06 26.52 7.95
CA ALA A 464 -15.03 26.90 8.90
C ALA A 464 -13.66 27.14 8.25
N GLN A 465 -13.36 26.51 7.10
CA GLN A 465 -12.13 26.80 6.34
C GLN A 465 -12.15 28.19 5.70
N GLN A 466 -13.35 28.76 5.49
CA GLN A 466 -13.57 30.10 4.96
C GLN A 466 -13.68 31.16 6.08
N GLY A 467 -13.52 30.77 7.36
CA GLY A 467 -13.67 31.66 8.51
C GLY A 467 -15.05 31.63 9.16
N LYS A 468 -16.05 30.99 8.52
CA LYS A 468 -17.44 30.92 9.00
C LYS A 468 -17.63 29.75 9.96
N VAL A 469 -17.37 29.98 11.25
CA VAL A 469 -17.46 28.92 12.27
C VAL A 469 -18.86 28.87 12.87
N ASN A 470 -19.62 27.82 12.53
CA ASN A 470 -20.92 27.54 13.17
C ASN A 470 -20.72 27.08 14.63
N ARG A 471 -20.85 28.02 15.58
CA ARG A 471 -20.65 27.75 17.02
C ARG A 471 -21.73 26.85 17.61
N GLU A 472 -22.93 26.78 17.02
CA GLU A 472 -24.03 25.97 17.55
C GLU A 472 -23.74 24.47 17.43
N VAL A 473 -23.18 24.07 16.28
CA VAL A 473 -22.72 22.70 16.01
C VAL A 473 -21.70 22.23 17.07
N LEU A 474 -20.91 23.16 17.62
CA LEU A 474 -19.88 22.88 18.63
C LEU A 474 -20.40 22.87 20.07
N LYS A 475 -21.40 23.71 20.39
CA LYS A 475 -21.93 23.88 21.76
C LYS A 475 -22.95 22.81 22.13
N ASN A 476 -23.83 22.43 21.21
CA ASN A 476 -24.95 21.55 21.52
C ASN A 476 -24.63 20.09 21.20
N ASN A 477 -24.76 19.19 22.18
CA ASN A 477 -24.52 17.77 21.95
C ASN A 477 -25.70 17.06 21.24
N GLY A 478 -26.86 17.70 21.10
CA GLY A 478 -28.10 17.09 20.60
C GLY A 478 -28.58 17.53 19.22
N TRP A 479 -27.89 18.46 18.52
CA TRP A 479 -28.39 19.03 17.26
C TRP A 479 -28.61 17.98 16.15
N HIS A 480 -27.88 16.87 16.18
CA HIS A 480 -28.04 15.77 15.22
C HIS A 480 -29.40 15.06 15.35
N THR A 481 -30.12 15.25 16.46
CA THR A 481 -31.46 14.70 16.68
C THR A 481 -32.58 15.63 16.25
N TRP A 482 -32.28 16.88 15.91
CA TRP A 482 -33.28 17.85 15.47
C TRP A 482 -33.78 17.51 14.07
N ASP A 483 -35.00 17.96 13.74
CA ASP A 483 -35.54 17.79 12.40
C ASP A 483 -34.94 18.81 11.43
N ASP A 484 -34.70 20.03 11.92
CA ASP A 484 -33.95 21.08 11.23
C ASP A 484 -32.56 21.24 11.86
N PHE A 485 -31.52 21.23 11.02
CA PHE A 485 -30.14 21.45 11.50
C PHE A 485 -29.87 22.94 11.72
N PRO A 486 -28.95 23.30 12.65
CA PRO A 486 -28.54 24.68 12.85
C PRO A 486 -28.24 25.39 11.54
N GLU A 487 -28.90 26.53 11.29
CA GLU A 487 -28.66 27.31 10.08
C GLU A 487 -27.23 27.85 10.08
N PHE A 488 -26.64 27.95 8.89
CA PHE A 488 -25.37 28.64 8.73
C PHE A 488 -25.71 30.12 8.73
N GLN A 489 -25.18 30.89 9.68
CA GLN A 489 -25.29 32.34 9.64
C GLN A 489 -24.67 32.80 8.32
N GLU A 490 -25.52 33.22 7.39
CA GLU A 490 -25.07 34.01 6.26
C GLU A 490 -24.48 35.27 6.89
N GLU A 491 -23.22 35.57 6.57
CA GLU A 491 -22.69 36.89 6.90
C GLU A 491 -23.62 37.86 6.18
N GLU A 492 -24.52 38.49 6.93
CA GLU A 492 -25.05 39.79 6.57
C GLU A 492 -23.79 40.61 6.31
N SER A 493 -23.46 40.78 5.03
CA SER A 493 -22.43 41.70 4.63
C SER A 493 -22.89 43.03 5.20
N ASP A 494 -22.19 43.53 6.22
CA ASP A 494 -22.28 44.90 6.74
C ASP A 494 -21.85 45.91 5.64
N ASP A 495 -22.29 45.70 4.40
CA ASP A 495 -22.26 46.64 3.28
C ASP A 495 -23.51 47.54 3.32
N GLU A 496 -24.36 47.43 4.35
CA GLU A 496 -25.44 48.38 4.61
C GLU A 496 -24.91 49.62 5.33
N ASP A 497 -24.72 50.66 4.52
CA ASP A 497 -24.89 52.08 4.85
C ASP A 497 -23.79 52.75 5.69
N GLU A 498 -22.61 52.98 5.09
CA GLU A 498 -22.00 54.32 5.19
C GLU A 498 -22.89 55.28 4.37
N ALA A 499 -24.05 55.61 4.92
CA ALA A 499 -24.80 56.79 4.51
C ALA A 499 -24.00 58.01 4.97
N ASP A 500 -23.57 58.81 4.00
CA ASP A 500 -23.02 60.15 4.15
C ASP A 500 -23.87 61.01 5.11
N ASP A 501 -23.50 61.05 6.38
CA ASP A 501 -23.87 62.16 7.28
C ASP A 501 -22.75 63.21 7.21
N GLU A 502 -22.69 63.93 6.09
CA GLU A 502 -22.13 65.27 6.03
C GLU A 502 -23.10 66.21 6.76
N GLU A 503 -22.95 66.38 8.08
CA GLU A 503 -23.57 67.50 8.80
C GLU A 503 -22.47 68.49 9.27
N ASP A 504 -22.36 69.57 8.50
CA ASP A 504 -21.65 70.80 8.81
C ASP A 504 -22.06 71.37 10.17
N GLY A 505 -21.09 71.89 10.93
CA GLY A 505 -21.36 72.58 12.19
C GLY A 505 -20.13 73.22 12.83
N ASP A 506 -19.64 74.30 12.22
CA ASP A 506 -18.72 75.26 12.84
C ASP A 506 -19.33 75.87 14.13
N GLU A 507 -18.53 76.02 15.20
CA GLU A 507 -18.09 77.32 15.73
C GLU A 507 -17.41 77.22 17.11
N GLU A 508 -16.47 78.15 17.26
CA GLU A 508 -15.54 78.47 18.34
C GLU A 508 -16.18 78.58 19.74
N ASP A 509 -15.43 78.27 20.82
CA ASP A 509 -14.67 79.28 21.59
C ASP A 509 -14.10 78.69 22.91
N SER A 510 -13.00 79.32 23.35
CA SER A 510 -12.21 79.26 24.60
C SER A 510 -12.92 78.82 25.91
N VAL A 511 -12.24 78.26 26.93
CA VAL A 511 -11.31 78.89 27.89
C VAL A 511 -10.60 77.81 28.74
N ALA A 512 -9.37 78.12 29.15
CA ALA A 512 -8.45 77.43 30.07
C ALA A 512 -9.04 76.91 31.40
N ALA A 513 -8.44 75.83 31.93
CA ALA A 513 -7.84 75.78 33.26
C ALA A 513 -7.11 74.44 33.53
N ASP A 514 -5.84 74.58 33.89
CA ASP A 514 -4.99 73.77 34.77
C ASP A 514 -5.61 72.56 35.48
N VAL A 515 -4.98 71.39 35.35
CA VAL A 515 -4.67 70.49 36.49
C VAL A 515 -3.37 69.74 36.19
N GLU A 516 -2.36 69.97 37.03
CA GLU A 516 -1.11 69.23 37.15
C GLU A 516 -1.32 67.82 37.73
N ASN A 517 -0.54 66.85 37.25
CA ASN A 517 0.00 65.65 37.91
C ASN A 517 0.13 64.51 36.88
N ASP A 518 1.13 63.65 36.86
CA ASP A 518 2.40 63.53 37.57
C ASP A 518 3.12 62.37 36.86
N THR A 519 4.45 62.41 36.82
CA THR A 519 5.39 61.29 36.54
C THR A 519 5.26 60.49 35.23
N GLY A 520 6.16 60.79 34.30
CA GLY A 520 6.62 59.86 33.27
C GLY A 520 7.83 59.03 33.71
N ASP A 521 7.98 57.85 33.10
CA ASP A 521 9.12 57.41 32.28
C ASP A 521 8.83 55.95 31.84
N SER A 522 8.53 55.69 30.56
CA SER A 522 9.47 55.46 29.42
C SER A 522 10.17 54.10 29.56
N GLU A 523 10.06 53.11 28.67
CA GLU A 523 10.21 53.02 27.20
C GLU A 523 9.42 51.77 26.71
N GLY A 524 8.83 51.59 25.52
CA GLY A 524 8.97 52.24 24.21
C GLY A 524 9.55 51.26 23.18
N VAL A 525 8.74 50.49 22.42
CA VAL A 525 9.05 50.07 21.02
C VAL A 525 7.74 49.84 20.23
N THR A 526 7.71 50.49 19.07
CA THR A 526 6.63 50.75 18.12
C THR A 526 6.33 49.62 17.14
N ALA A 527 5.06 49.52 16.76
CA ALA A 527 4.58 48.82 15.57
C ALA A 527 4.79 49.67 14.30
N GLY A 528 5.10 49.01 13.18
CA GLY A 528 5.08 49.59 11.83
C GLY A 528 4.17 48.78 10.92
N THR A 529 3.01 49.35 10.59
CA THR A 529 2.08 48.92 9.54
C THR A 529 2.55 49.44 8.19
N ALA A 530 2.49 48.61 7.15
CA ALA A 530 2.56 49.03 5.76
C ALA A 530 1.42 48.35 4.98
N SER A 531 0.44 49.17 4.60
CA SER A 531 -0.63 48.87 3.65
C SER A 531 -0.07 48.88 2.22
N GLY A 532 -0.62 48.03 1.36
CA GLY A 532 -0.26 47.97 -0.06
C GLY A 532 -1.27 47.18 -0.88
N ASP A 533 -2.21 47.90 -1.49
CA ASP A 533 -3.12 47.45 -2.55
C ASP A 533 -2.37 46.90 -3.77
N ALA A 534 -2.80 45.74 -4.30
CA ALA A 534 -2.56 45.38 -5.69
C ALA A 534 -3.56 44.34 -6.25
N ARG A 535 -4.14 44.73 -7.39
CA ARG A 535 -5.03 44.04 -8.33
C ARG A 535 -4.76 42.55 -8.64
N ALA A 536 -5.87 41.86 -8.95
CA ALA A 536 -5.98 40.50 -9.48
C ALA A 536 -5.18 40.20 -10.76
N PRO A 537 -4.79 38.92 -10.98
CA PRO A 537 -4.54 38.42 -12.33
C PRO A 537 -5.24 37.08 -12.65
N GLY A 538 -5.69 36.99 -13.91
CA GLY A 538 -6.08 35.76 -14.59
C GLY A 538 -4.88 34.85 -14.96
N PRO A 539 -5.05 33.89 -15.89
CA PRO A 539 -4.78 32.49 -15.61
C PRO A 539 -3.35 31.97 -15.90
N ARG A 540 -2.92 31.07 -15.00
CA ARG A 540 -2.01 29.92 -15.15
C ARG A 540 -0.78 30.06 -16.06
N ARG A 541 0.41 30.26 -15.46
CA ARG A 541 1.70 29.67 -15.91
C ARG A 541 2.63 29.37 -14.72
N SER A 542 3.17 28.16 -14.73
CA SER A 542 4.42 27.67 -14.11
C SER A 542 4.92 28.35 -12.82
N ALA A 543 4.80 27.64 -11.69
CA ALA A 543 5.43 28.02 -10.42
C ALA A 543 6.96 27.91 -10.50
N ARG A 544 7.63 29.04 -10.73
CA ARG A 544 9.02 29.26 -10.34
C ARG A 544 9.02 29.67 -8.87
N LEU A 545 9.64 28.87 -8.01
CA LEU A 545 10.05 29.34 -6.68
C LEU A 545 11.14 30.41 -6.90
N SER A 546 10.83 31.65 -6.55
CA SER A 546 11.77 32.76 -6.61
C SER A 546 12.77 32.66 -5.45
N ALA A 547 14.05 32.84 -5.77
CA ALA A 547 15.19 32.79 -4.86
C ALA A 547 15.26 33.97 -3.86
N LYS A 548 14.11 34.49 -3.42
CA LYS A 548 14.01 35.65 -2.51
C LYS A 548 13.46 35.29 -1.12
N ALA A 549 13.12 34.02 -0.90
CA ALA A 549 12.72 33.48 0.40
C ALA A 549 13.89 32.82 1.17
N THR A 550 15.11 32.83 0.60
CA THR A 550 16.28 32.12 1.14
C THR A 550 17.18 32.98 2.02
N GLU A 551 17.01 34.31 2.04
CA GLU A 551 17.82 35.20 2.89
C GLU A 551 17.21 35.41 4.29
N ALA A 552 15.89 35.33 4.46
CA ALA A 552 15.23 35.60 5.75
C ALA A 552 15.10 34.36 6.68
N VAL A 553 15.64 33.20 6.31
CA VAL A 553 15.59 31.95 7.11
C VAL A 553 17.01 31.42 7.42
N SER A 554 18.05 32.24 7.20
CA SER A 554 19.45 31.82 7.39
C SER A 554 19.99 31.95 8.82
N GLU A 555 19.16 32.34 9.80
CA GLU A 555 19.59 32.49 11.22
C GLU A 555 18.95 31.51 12.22
N GLN A 556 18.23 30.47 11.76
CA GLN A 556 17.93 29.34 12.64
C GLN A 556 18.97 28.24 12.42
N GLN A 557 19.95 28.19 13.33
CA GLN A 557 20.81 27.04 13.55
C GLN A 557 19.92 25.81 13.79
N ASP A 558 19.76 24.99 12.75
CA ASP A 558 19.44 23.58 12.90
C ASP A 558 20.69 22.94 13.55
N ASP A 559 20.64 22.81 14.88
CA ASP A 559 21.57 21.94 15.62
C ASP A 559 21.43 20.52 15.06
N VAL A 560 22.45 20.12 14.31
CA VAL A 560 22.60 18.79 13.75
C VAL A 560 22.89 17.84 14.90
N GLU A 561 21.86 17.14 15.39
CA GLU A 561 22.07 15.88 16.11
C GLU A 561 22.58 14.85 15.09
N ASP A 562 23.90 14.71 15.04
CA ASP A 562 24.61 13.58 14.45
C ASP A 562 24.17 12.31 15.18
N MET A 563 23.20 11.60 14.59
CA MET A 563 22.95 10.20 14.91
C MET A 563 24.08 9.35 14.33
N ASP A 564 25.18 9.27 15.07
CA ASP A 564 26.17 8.20 14.94
C ASP A 564 25.47 6.88 15.25
N VAL A 565 25.10 6.16 14.19
CA VAL A 565 24.69 4.76 14.29
C VAL A 565 25.98 3.95 14.51
N GLU A 566 26.38 3.79 15.77
CA GLU A 566 27.36 2.78 16.15
C GLU A 566 26.83 1.42 15.72
N ALA A 567 27.49 0.83 14.73
CA ALA A 567 27.30 -0.56 14.37
C ALA A 567 27.86 -1.42 15.52
N ASP A 568 26.99 -1.79 16.46
CA ASP A 568 27.30 -2.68 17.56
C ASP A 568 27.74 -4.05 17.02
N VAL A 569 29.06 -4.30 17.09
CA VAL A 569 29.70 -5.59 16.86
C VAL A 569 29.73 -6.35 18.19
N GLY A 570 28.55 -6.78 18.67
CA GLY A 570 28.45 -7.80 19.72
C GLY A 570 28.53 -9.17 19.05
N GLY A 571 29.51 -10.04 19.29
CA GLY A 571 30.04 -10.40 20.60
C GLY A 571 29.67 -11.87 20.83
N ARG A 572 30.63 -12.77 20.59
CA ARG A 572 30.48 -14.21 20.84
C ARG A 572 30.27 -14.45 22.33
N GLY A 573 29.06 -14.82 22.73
CA GLY A 573 28.75 -15.34 24.06
C GLY A 573 28.67 -16.87 24.01
N ALA A 574 29.59 -17.53 24.71
CA ALA A 574 29.55 -18.95 24.99
C ALA A 574 28.43 -19.30 26.00
N SER A 575 27.97 -20.55 25.94
CA SER A 575 27.07 -21.25 26.87
C SER A 575 27.47 -21.10 28.36
N PRO A 576 26.59 -21.43 29.34
CA PRO A 576 26.32 -22.83 29.70
C PRO A 576 24.87 -23.18 30.13
N GLU A 577 24.57 -24.49 29.99
CA GLU A 577 23.75 -25.37 30.85
C GLU A 577 22.55 -24.81 31.63
N LEU A 578 21.35 -25.25 31.23
CA LEU A 578 20.44 -26.14 31.99
C LEU A 578 19.31 -26.65 31.09
#